data_AF-A0A920BLU3-F1
#
_entry.id   AF-A0A920BLU3-F1
#
_cell.length_a   1.000
_cell.length_b   1.000
_cell.length_c   1.000
_cell.angle_alpha   90.00
_cell.angle_beta   90.00
_cell.angle_gamma   90.00
#
_symmetry.space_group_name_H-M   'P 1'
#
loop_
_entity.id
_entity.type
_entity.pdbx_description
1 polymer ?
#
loop_
_entity_poly.entity_id
_entity_poly.type
_entity_poly.pdbx_seq_one_letter_code
_entity_poly.pdbx_strand_id
1 'polypeptide(L)' 'MGSASSSDEKVRDIGSPTNRLIDVENGFDTITGQAIQSAIPVSVKPAKEEVLI' A
#
# COMPACT_ATOMS: atom_id res chain seq x y z
N MET A 1 -1.55 -11.49 21.97
CA MET A 1 -1.96 -11.70 20.57
C MET A 1 -1.07 -10.84 19.70
N GLY A 2 -0.53 -11.41 18.63
CA GLY A 2 0.45 -10.75 17.76
C GLY A 2 1.56 -11.71 17.38
N SER A 3 1.21 -12.85 16.81
CA SER A 3 2.18 -13.72 16.14
C SER A 3 2.59 -12.99 14.86
N ALA A 4 3.66 -12.19 14.93
CA ALA A 4 4.38 -11.79 13.74
C ALA A 4 4.84 -13.08 13.07
N SER A 5 4.24 -13.39 11.92
CA SER A 5 4.66 -14.53 11.12
C SER A 5 6.11 -14.24 10.67
N SER A 6 7.00 -15.23 10.58
CA SER A 6 8.41 -15.00 10.23
C SER A 6 8.64 -14.23 8.91
N SER A 7 7.60 -14.09 8.09
CA SER A 7 7.60 -13.30 6.85
C SER A 7 7.39 -11.78 7.05
N ASP A 8 6.89 -11.34 8.21
CA ASP A 8 6.58 -9.93 8.48
C ASP A 8 7.81 -9.09 8.83
N GLU A 9 8.94 -9.73 9.17
CA GLU A 9 10.16 -9.08 9.65
C GLU A 9 10.79 -8.14 8.61
N LYS A 10 10.58 -8.41 7.31
CA LYS A 10 11.15 -7.67 6.18
C LYS A 10 10.14 -6.89 5.36
N VAL A 11 8.92 -6.69 5.86
CA VAL A 11 7.85 -6.00 5.12
C VAL A 11 8.28 -4.59 4.69
N ARG A 12 9.12 -3.92 5.48
CA ARG A 12 9.66 -2.60 5.15
C ARG A 12 10.76 -2.62 4.10
N ASP A 13 11.50 -3.73 4.00
CA ASP A 13 12.62 -3.88 3.06
C ASP A 13 12.16 -4.37 1.68
N ILE A 14 11.10 -5.19 1.65
CA ILE A 14 10.60 -5.86 0.44
C ILE A 14 9.34 -5.17 -0.11
N GLY A 15 8.50 -4.61 0.78
CA GLY A 15 7.21 -4.05 0.42
C GLY A 15 7.28 -2.59 -0.01
N SER A 16 6.33 -2.18 -0.84
CA SER A 16 6.05 -0.75 -1.10
C SER A 16 4.84 -0.31 -0.26
N PRO A 17 4.90 0.84 0.43
CA PRO A 17 3.81 1.30 1.27
C PRO A 17 2.57 1.67 0.43
N THR A 18 1.43 1.05 0.72
CA THR A 18 0.16 1.28 0.02
C THR A 18 -0.41 2.68 0.25
N ASN A 19 0.00 3.38 1.31
CA ASN A 19 -0.42 4.76 1.59
C ASN A 19 -0.10 5.73 0.45
N ARG A 20 0.88 5.42 -0.41
CA ARG A 20 1.22 6.24 -1.58
C ARG A 20 0.16 6.19 -2.69
N LEU A 21 -0.77 5.24 -2.61
CA LEU A 21 -1.85 5.06 -3.58
C LEU A 21 -3.10 5.90 -3.24
N ILE A 22 -3.16 6.50 -2.04
CA ILE A 22 -4.31 7.26 -1.55
C ILE A 22 -4.31 8.66 -2.19
N ASP A 23 -5.47 9.09 -2.71
CA ASP A 23 -5.70 10.48 -3.13
C ASP A 23 -6.39 11.26 -1.99
N VAL A 24 -5.63 12.15 -1.35
CA VAL A 24 -6.12 12.97 -0.23
C VAL A 24 -6.86 14.23 -0.68
N GLU A 25 -6.77 14.59 -1.96
CA GLU A 25 -7.38 15.82 -2.51
C GLU A 25 -8.75 15.54 -3.14
N ASN A 26 -8.93 14.38 -3.79
CA ASN A 26 -10.18 14.03 -4.48
C ASN A 26 -10.83 12.76 -3.95
N GLY A 27 -10.11 11.95 -3.16
CA GLY A 27 -10.55 10.65 -2.65
C GLY A 27 -10.77 10.65 -1.14
N PHE A 28 -11.60 11.56 -0.63
CA PHE A 28 -11.89 11.65 0.81
C PHE A 28 -13.39 11.64 1.11
N ASP A 29 -13.75 11.17 2.30
CA ASP A 29 -15.11 11.25 2.83
C ASP A 29 -15.46 12.70 3.18
N THR A 30 -16.45 13.26 2.49
CA THR A 30 -16.89 14.65 2.67
C THR A 30 -17.52 14.93 4.03
N ILE A 31 -17.95 13.91 4.78
CA ILE A 31 -18.54 14.07 6.11
C ILE A 31 -17.44 14.17 7.17
N THR A 32 -16.46 13.27 7.12
CA THR A 32 -15.43 13.15 8.17
C THR A 32 -14.10 13.79 7.80
N GLY A 33 -13.87 14.13 6.53
CA GLY A 33 -12.60 14.60 6.00
C GLY A 33 -11.52 13.51 5.93
N GLN A 34 -11.87 12.25 6.17
CA GLN A 34 -10.90 11.15 6.17
C GLN A 34 -10.63 10.67 4.74
N ALA A 35 -9.37 10.43 4.42
CA ALA A 35 -8.99 9.88 3.13
C ALA A 35 -9.51 8.44 2.98
N ILE A 36 -10.00 8.09 1.79
CA ILE A 36 -10.49 6.75 1.47
C ILE A 36 -9.26 5.83 1.33
N GLN A 37 -9.12 4.88 2.26
CA GLN A 37 -7.98 3.96 2.31
C GLN A 37 -8.25 2.60 1.64
N SER A 38 -9.46 2.41 1.10
CA SER A 38 -9.92 1.15 0.50
C SER A 38 -10.59 1.42 -0.85
N ALA A 39 -10.80 0.37 -1.66
CA ALA A 39 -11.35 0.49 -3.02
C ALA A 39 -10.60 1.49 -3.94
N ILE A 40 -9.32 1.74 -3.64
CA ILE A 40 -8.45 2.61 -4.42
C ILE A 40 -8.20 1.95 -5.78
N PRO A 41 -8.57 2.57 -6.91
CA PRO A 41 -8.30 2.02 -8.23
C PRO A 41 -6.80 1.92 -8.49
N VAL A 42 -6.31 0.72 -8.79
CA VAL A 42 -4.88 0.48 -9.06
C VAL A 42 -4.70 -0.22 -10.40
N SER A 43 -3.71 0.20 -11.18
CA SER A 43 -3.28 -0.51 -12.38
C SER A 43 -2.13 -1.44 -12.02
N VAL A 44 -2.43 -2.73 -11.90
CA VAL A 44 -1.41 -3.75 -11.61
C VAL A 44 -0.78 -4.26 -12.90
N LYS A 45 0.54 -4.39 -12.89
CA LYS A 45 1.33 -5.02 -13.95
C LYS A 45 2.29 -6.02 -13.33
N PRO A 46 2.63 -7.12 -14.02
CA PRO A 46 3.72 -7.98 -13.60
C PRO A 46 4.98 -7.13 -13.46
N ALA A 47 5.63 -7.20 -12.30
CA ALA A 47 6.96 -6.63 -12.15
C ALA A 47 7.89 -7.34 -13.14
N LYS A 48 8.65 -6.57 -13.92
CA LYS A 48 9.83 -7.13 -14.58
C LYS A 48 10.83 -7.39 -13.47
N GLU A 49 11.39 -8.59 -13.44
CA GLU A 49 12.45 -8.93 -12.51
C GLU A 49 13.68 -8.09 -12.87
N GLU A 50 13.82 -6.92 -12.26
CA GLU A 50 15.11 -6.24 -12.19
C GLU A 50 15.96 -7.05 -11.24
N VAL A 51 16.83 -7.88 -11.81
CA VAL A 51 17.97 -8.45 -11.10
C VAL A 51 18.71 -7.27 -10.48
N LEU A 52 18.67 -7.16 -9.14
CA LEU A 52 19.61 -6.31 -8.43
C LEU A 52 21.01 -6.79 -8.82
N ILE A 53 21.72 -6.00 -9.62
CA ILE A 53 23.15 -6.16 -9.89
C ILE A 53 23.91 -5.66 -8.66
#